data_AF-A0A653IF89-F1
#
_entry.id   AF-A0A653IF89-F1
#
_cell.length_a   1.000
_cell.length_b   1.000
_cell.length_c   1.000
_cell.angle_alpha   90.00
_cell.angle_beta   90.00
_cell.angle_gamma   90.00
#
_symmetry.space_group_name_H-M   'P 1'
#
loop_
_entity.id
_entity.type
_entity.pdbx_description
1 polymer ?
#
loop_
_entity_poly.entity_id
_entity_poly.type
_entity_poly.pdbx_seq_one_letter_code
_entity_poly.pdbx_strand_id
1 'polypeptide(L)'
;MKILFIGDVVGAPGRHILQQFTARLKSKYNPTVMLVNGENAAHGRGITKSIYHQLLELGFHGVTMGNHTFDNRDIFDWIDDADRIVRPANYPEGTPGRGMMVLKVGNKKIAVINVQGTVFLPALGDPFRTVDALIAEVEGEVDAIFVDVHAEATSEKIAMGYHLDGRVQAVVGTHTHVQTADERVLDGGTAYITDVGMTGPLDGVLGMRKDDVLRKFKTQLPTRFEVAEGREQLNGVLIHIDDATKKATKIERIHLTDQSIFFD
;
A
#
# COMPACT_ATOMS: atom_id res chain seq x y z
N MET A 1 -16.18 1.81 11.42
CA MET A 1 -15.61 1.21 10.18
C MET A 1 -14.27 0.53 10.47
N LYS A 2 -13.92 -0.54 9.73
CA LYS A 2 -12.57 -1.15 9.77
C LYS A 2 -11.93 -1.16 8.38
N ILE A 3 -10.68 -0.72 8.28
CA ILE A 3 -9.88 -0.78 7.05
C ILE A 3 -8.72 -1.75 7.27
N LEU A 4 -8.63 -2.79 6.44
CA LEU A 4 -7.46 -3.66 6.37
C LEU A 4 -6.62 -3.24 5.16
N PHE A 5 -5.37 -2.88 5.39
CA PHE A 5 -4.43 -2.55 4.33
C PHE A 5 -3.27 -3.55 4.34
N ILE A 6 -2.94 -4.11 3.18
CA ILE A 6 -1.81 -5.00 2.99
C ILE A 6 -0.71 -4.25 2.26
N GLY A 7 0.52 -4.32 2.77
CA GLY A 7 1.66 -3.65 2.15
C GLY A 7 2.14 -4.34 0.89
N ASP A 8 3.30 -3.92 0.40
CA ASP A 8 3.82 -4.16 -0.95
C ASP A 8 3.81 -5.65 -1.33
N VAL A 9 2.95 -6.04 -2.28
CA VAL A 9 2.87 -7.43 -2.76
C VAL A 9 4.04 -7.70 -3.72
N VAL A 10 4.95 -8.59 -3.34
CA VAL A 10 6.17 -8.89 -4.12
C VAL A 10 6.05 -10.24 -4.83
N GLY A 11 5.88 -10.19 -6.15
CA GLY A 11 5.96 -11.33 -7.05
C GLY A 11 4.95 -12.45 -6.76
N ALA A 12 5.22 -13.63 -7.29
CA ALA A 12 4.36 -14.80 -7.08
C ALA A 12 4.23 -15.22 -5.60
N PRO A 13 5.30 -15.19 -4.78
CA PRO A 13 5.20 -15.55 -3.37
C PRO A 13 4.26 -14.63 -2.57
N GLY A 14 4.29 -13.31 -2.85
CA GLY A 14 3.35 -12.37 -2.22
C GLY A 14 1.90 -12.64 -2.58
N ARG A 15 1.63 -12.96 -3.86
CA ARG A 15 0.27 -13.34 -4.29
C ARG A 15 -0.18 -14.67 -3.71
N HIS A 16 0.74 -15.61 -3.52
CA HIS A 16 0.46 -16.93 -2.96
C HIS A 16 0.06 -16.85 -1.48
N ILE A 17 0.84 -16.18 -0.62
CA ILE A 17 0.46 -16.02 0.79
C ILE A 17 -0.84 -15.22 0.96
N LEU A 18 -1.11 -14.24 0.07
CA LEU A 18 -2.40 -13.55 0.04
C LEU A 18 -3.55 -14.52 -0.22
N GLN A 19 -3.44 -15.41 -1.22
CA GLN A 19 -4.47 -16.42 -1.50
C GLN A 19 -4.74 -17.31 -0.29
N GLN A 20 -3.71 -17.65 0.48
CA GLN A 20 -3.84 -18.50 1.66
C GLN A 20 -4.54 -17.81 2.83
N PHE A 21 -4.19 -16.54 3.12
CA PHE A 21 -4.62 -15.87 4.34
C PHE A 21 -5.78 -14.89 4.17
N THR A 22 -6.11 -14.43 2.96
CA THR A 22 -7.14 -13.39 2.76
C THR A 22 -8.50 -13.78 3.33
N ALA A 23 -8.96 -15.01 3.12
CA ALA A 23 -10.23 -15.49 3.66
C ALA A 23 -10.23 -15.53 5.20
N ARG A 24 -9.10 -15.92 5.81
CA ARG A 24 -8.95 -15.98 7.28
C ARG A 24 -8.89 -14.57 7.88
N LEU A 25 -8.18 -13.65 7.25
CA LEU A 25 -8.15 -12.24 7.64
C LEU A 25 -9.55 -11.63 7.60
N LYS A 26 -10.34 -11.94 6.56
CA LYS A 26 -11.75 -11.54 6.46
C LYS A 26 -12.59 -12.09 7.61
N SER A 27 -12.49 -13.39 7.88
CA SER A 27 -13.23 -14.05 8.96
C SER A 27 -12.91 -13.44 10.33
N LYS A 28 -11.62 -13.34 10.67
CA LYS A 28 -11.15 -12.89 11.98
C LYS A 28 -11.41 -11.40 12.23
N TYR A 29 -11.10 -10.55 11.26
CA TYR A 29 -11.14 -9.10 11.48
C TYR A 29 -12.43 -8.44 11.01
N ASN A 30 -13.17 -9.09 10.11
CA ASN A 30 -14.36 -8.55 9.45
C ASN A 30 -14.16 -7.11 8.96
N PRO A 31 -13.16 -6.86 8.09
CA PRO A 31 -12.86 -5.53 7.60
C PRO A 31 -14.02 -5.00 6.74
N THR A 32 -14.38 -3.73 6.92
CA THR A 32 -15.34 -3.05 6.05
C THR A 32 -14.73 -2.84 4.67
N VAL A 33 -13.47 -2.41 4.62
CA VAL A 33 -12.72 -2.19 3.39
C VAL A 33 -11.37 -2.88 3.48
N MET A 34 -10.94 -3.42 2.35
CA MET A 34 -9.68 -4.11 2.17
C MET A 34 -8.94 -3.46 1.02
N LEU A 35 -7.71 -3.03 1.28
CA LEU A 35 -6.82 -2.37 0.35
C LEU A 35 -5.50 -3.12 0.30
N VAL A 36 -4.77 -2.98 -0.80
CA VAL A 36 -3.46 -3.62 -0.98
C VAL A 36 -2.57 -2.73 -1.83
N ASN A 37 -1.27 -2.70 -1.53
CA ASN A 37 -0.27 -2.14 -2.44
C ASN A 37 0.23 -3.23 -3.41
N GLY A 38 0.01 -3.01 -4.71
CA GLY A 38 0.29 -3.96 -5.78
C GLY A 38 1.54 -3.65 -6.60
N GLU A 39 2.39 -2.70 -6.19
CA GLU A 39 3.41 -2.15 -7.08
C GLU A 39 4.50 -3.13 -7.51
N ASN A 40 4.70 -4.22 -6.76
CA ASN A 40 5.71 -5.25 -7.03
C ASN A 40 5.09 -6.59 -7.45
N ALA A 41 3.80 -6.60 -7.76
CA ALA A 41 3.03 -7.84 -7.86
C ALA A 41 3.42 -8.67 -9.10
N ALA A 42 3.85 -8.06 -10.20
CA ALA A 42 4.29 -8.73 -11.42
C ALA A 42 5.81 -8.96 -11.41
N HIS A 43 6.24 -10.19 -11.12
CA HIS A 43 7.67 -10.57 -11.12
C HIS A 43 8.58 -9.61 -10.32
N GLY A 44 8.04 -8.99 -9.26
CA GLY A 44 8.77 -8.10 -8.36
C GLY A 44 8.72 -6.63 -8.73
N ARG A 45 8.16 -6.23 -9.89
CA ARG A 45 8.03 -4.83 -10.34
C ARG A 45 6.85 -4.65 -11.30
N GLY A 46 5.96 -3.72 -10.99
CA GLY A 46 4.74 -3.41 -11.73
C GLY A 46 3.58 -4.36 -11.41
N ILE A 47 2.49 -4.17 -12.15
CA ILE A 47 1.29 -5.01 -12.10
C ILE A 47 0.75 -5.23 -13.53
N THR A 48 0.25 -6.43 -13.81
CA THR A 48 -0.46 -6.72 -15.06
C THR A 48 -1.98 -6.69 -14.84
N LYS A 49 -2.76 -6.52 -15.91
CA LYS A 49 -4.24 -6.53 -15.83
C LYS A 49 -4.78 -7.79 -15.15
N SER A 50 -4.20 -8.94 -15.44
CA SER A 50 -4.59 -10.22 -14.84
C SER A 50 -4.33 -10.26 -13.34
N ILE A 51 -3.19 -9.73 -12.87
CA ILE A 51 -2.87 -9.68 -11.44
C ILE A 51 -3.77 -8.69 -10.71
N TYR A 52 -4.06 -7.54 -11.31
CA TYR A 52 -5.04 -6.59 -10.78
C TYR A 52 -6.40 -7.27 -10.54
N HIS A 53 -6.94 -7.98 -11.53
CA HIS A 53 -8.19 -8.73 -11.37
C HIS A 53 -8.08 -9.82 -10.30
N GLN A 54 -6.97 -10.57 -10.24
CA GLN A 54 -6.74 -11.57 -9.20
C GLN A 54 -6.81 -10.98 -7.78
N LEU A 55 -6.25 -9.79 -7.55
CA LEU A 55 -6.34 -9.12 -6.26
C LEU A 55 -7.80 -8.73 -5.93
N LEU A 56 -8.55 -8.24 -6.92
CA LEU A 56 -9.97 -7.94 -6.72
C LEU A 56 -10.82 -9.20 -6.46
N GLU A 57 -10.50 -10.32 -7.11
CA GLU A 57 -11.18 -11.62 -6.91
C GLU A 57 -10.90 -12.21 -5.52
N LEU A 58 -9.71 -11.96 -4.95
CA LEU A 58 -9.44 -12.22 -3.53
C LEU A 58 -10.29 -11.35 -2.60
N GLY A 59 -10.90 -10.29 -3.14
CA GLY A 59 -11.83 -9.37 -2.51
C GLY A 59 -11.16 -8.20 -1.81
N PHE A 60 -10.01 -7.77 -2.32
CA PHE A 60 -9.56 -6.41 -2.13
C PHE A 60 -10.48 -5.46 -2.89
N HIS A 61 -10.82 -4.34 -2.28
CA HIS A 61 -11.74 -3.35 -2.83
C HIS A 61 -11.01 -2.33 -3.71
N GLY A 62 -9.71 -2.13 -3.48
CA GLY A 62 -8.89 -1.23 -4.26
C GLY A 62 -7.40 -1.52 -4.11
N VAL A 63 -6.64 -1.11 -5.12
CA VAL A 63 -5.20 -1.32 -5.24
C VAL A 63 -4.49 0.04 -5.26
N THR A 64 -3.48 0.16 -4.42
CA THR A 64 -2.50 1.27 -4.43
C THR A 64 -1.23 0.77 -5.11
N MET A 65 -0.39 1.70 -5.54
CA MET A 65 0.83 1.42 -6.33
C MET A 65 1.99 2.25 -5.78
N GLY A 66 3.07 2.41 -6.54
CA GLY A 66 4.26 3.15 -6.11
C GLY A 66 5.16 3.52 -7.29
N ASN A 67 6.47 3.56 -7.07
CA ASN A 67 7.43 3.93 -8.10
C ASN A 67 7.52 2.89 -9.23
N HIS A 68 7.08 1.65 -9.00
CA HIS A 68 7.09 0.58 -10.00
C HIS A 68 5.82 0.51 -10.85
N THR A 69 4.89 1.47 -10.70
CA THR A 69 3.60 1.51 -11.45
C THR A 69 3.77 1.21 -12.94
N PHE A 70 4.71 1.86 -13.61
CA PHE A 70 4.82 1.86 -15.08
C PHE A 70 5.84 0.85 -15.64
N ASP A 71 6.34 -0.08 -14.84
CA ASP A 71 7.37 -1.03 -15.28
C ASP A 71 6.85 -2.13 -16.21
N ASN A 72 5.54 -2.40 -16.21
CA ASN A 72 4.90 -3.28 -17.20
C ASN A 72 4.20 -2.42 -18.25
N ARG A 73 4.64 -2.50 -19.50
CA ARG A 73 4.16 -1.63 -20.59
C ARG A 73 2.67 -1.79 -20.90
N ASP A 74 2.09 -2.96 -20.65
CA ASP A 74 0.66 -3.21 -20.86
C ASP A 74 -0.23 -2.37 -19.94
N ILE A 75 0.31 -1.79 -18.84
CA ILE A 75 -0.48 -0.95 -17.93
C ILE A 75 -1.16 0.23 -18.63
N PHE A 76 -0.52 0.78 -19.66
CA PHE A 76 -1.05 1.90 -20.44
C PHE A 76 -2.29 1.54 -21.25
N ASP A 77 -2.52 0.25 -21.51
CA ASP A 77 -3.67 -0.23 -22.29
C ASP A 77 -4.94 -0.37 -21.43
N TRP A 78 -4.85 -0.22 -20.09
CA TRP A 78 -5.99 -0.52 -19.21
C TRP A 78 -6.11 0.32 -17.93
N ILE A 79 -5.08 1.03 -17.48
CA ILE A 79 -5.12 1.76 -16.20
C ILE A 79 -6.18 2.86 -16.15
N ASP A 80 -6.46 3.51 -17.29
CA ASP A 80 -7.48 4.56 -17.39
C ASP A 80 -8.90 4.01 -17.24
N ASP A 81 -9.14 2.78 -17.71
CA ASP A 81 -10.41 2.07 -17.61
C ASP A 81 -10.62 1.40 -16.24
N ALA A 82 -9.56 1.28 -15.44
CA ALA A 82 -9.63 0.66 -14.13
C ALA A 82 -10.09 1.67 -13.05
N ASP A 83 -11.15 1.32 -12.34
CA ASP A 83 -11.81 2.17 -11.33
C ASP A 83 -11.30 1.94 -9.89
N ARG A 84 -10.64 0.81 -9.64
CA ARG A 84 -10.19 0.35 -8.32
C ARG A 84 -8.68 0.23 -8.21
N ILE A 85 -7.94 1.08 -8.93
CA ILE A 85 -6.48 1.21 -8.82
C ILE A 85 -6.09 2.69 -8.80
N VAL A 86 -5.11 3.05 -7.97
CA VAL A 86 -4.52 4.38 -7.90
C VAL A 86 -3.00 4.34 -7.99
N ARG A 87 -2.45 5.18 -8.86
CA ARG A 87 -1.00 5.44 -8.97
C ARG A 87 -0.62 6.68 -8.14
N PRO A 88 0.67 6.94 -7.86
CA PRO A 88 1.03 8.14 -7.11
C PRO A 88 0.53 9.42 -7.78
N ALA A 89 -0.22 10.22 -7.03
CA ALA A 89 -0.95 11.38 -7.53
C ALA A 89 -0.04 12.50 -8.05
N ASN A 90 1.14 12.65 -7.45
CA ASN A 90 2.09 13.72 -7.72
C ASN A 90 2.96 13.50 -8.97
N TYR A 91 2.61 12.52 -9.81
CA TYR A 91 3.11 12.47 -11.18
C TYR A 91 2.61 13.67 -12.01
N PRO A 92 3.34 14.10 -13.05
CA PRO A 92 2.95 15.23 -13.90
C PRO A 92 1.55 15.08 -14.51
N GLU A 93 0.91 16.22 -14.78
CA GLU A 93 -0.34 16.27 -15.53
C GLU A 93 -0.22 15.52 -16.87
N GLY A 94 -1.29 14.80 -17.25
CA GLY A 94 -1.29 13.92 -18.42
C GLY A 94 -0.75 12.51 -18.17
N THR A 95 -0.26 12.20 -16.96
CA THR A 95 0.14 10.82 -16.60
C THR A 95 -1.09 9.91 -16.51
N PRO A 96 -1.10 8.74 -17.20
CA PRO A 96 -2.21 7.78 -17.19
C PRO A 96 -2.60 7.30 -15.78
N GLY A 97 -3.86 6.91 -15.66
CA GLY A 97 -4.48 6.51 -14.41
C GLY A 97 -4.79 7.68 -13.49
N ARG A 98 -5.28 7.34 -12.30
CA ARG A 98 -5.78 8.28 -11.30
C ARG A 98 -4.94 8.27 -10.02
N GLY A 99 -4.82 9.43 -9.38
CA GLY A 99 -4.13 9.60 -8.08
C GLY A 99 -5.00 9.29 -6.86
N MET A 100 -6.32 9.32 -7.05
CA MET A 100 -7.32 9.07 -6.03
C MET A 100 -8.46 8.24 -6.62
N MET A 101 -9.02 7.35 -5.80
CA MET A 101 -10.26 6.64 -6.09
C MET A 101 -11.21 6.78 -4.91
N VAL A 102 -12.51 6.69 -5.19
CA VAL A 102 -13.55 6.73 -4.16
C VAL A 102 -14.33 5.43 -4.21
N LEU A 103 -14.15 4.61 -3.17
CA LEU A 103 -14.76 3.29 -3.06
C LEU A 103 -16.10 3.40 -2.33
N LYS A 104 -17.14 2.79 -2.87
CA LYS A 104 -18.42 2.59 -2.18
C LYS A 104 -18.52 1.14 -1.74
N VAL A 105 -18.50 0.90 -0.42
CA VAL A 105 -18.58 -0.44 0.16
C VAL A 105 -19.74 -0.48 1.16
N GLY A 106 -20.83 -1.15 0.77
CA GLY A 106 -22.09 -1.08 1.50
C GLY A 106 -22.63 0.35 1.54
N ASN A 107 -22.85 0.87 2.76
CA ASN A 107 -23.28 2.24 3.00
C ASN A 107 -22.11 3.22 3.28
N LYS A 108 -20.86 2.78 3.10
CA LYS A 108 -19.67 3.58 3.36
C LYS A 108 -19.02 4.05 2.06
N LYS A 109 -18.53 5.29 2.04
CA LYS A 109 -17.78 5.91 0.95
C LYS A 109 -16.39 6.32 1.45
N ILE A 110 -15.33 5.80 0.84
CA ILE A 110 -13.95 6.01 1.31
C ILE A 110 -13.10 6.50 0.15
N ALA A 111 -12.41 7.63 0.34
CA ALA A 111 -11.39 8.09 -0.58
C ALA A 111 -10.06 7.40 -0.27
N VAL A 112 -9.39 6.91 -1.31
CA VAL A 112 -8.06 6.32 -1.23
C VAL A 112 -7.14 7.12 -2.13
N ILE A 113 -6.13 7.73 -1.52
CA ILE A 113 -5.12 8.56 -2.17
C ILE A 113 -3.80 7.81 -2.12
N ASN A 114 -3.07 7.81 -3.23
CA ASN A 114 -1.71 7.32 -3.28
C ASN A 114 -0.77 8.49 -3.65
N VAL A 115 0.34 8.63 -2.94
CA VAL A 115 1.32 9.68 -3.21
C VAL A 115 2.73 9.13 -3.02
N GLN A 116 3.70 9.62 -3.80
CA GLN A 116 5.09 9.18 -3.70
C GLN A 116 5.96 10.27 -3.07
N GLY A 117 6.83 9.86 -2.15
CA GLY A 117 7.88 10.72 -1.62
C GLY A 117 8.91 11.14 -2.67
N THR A 118 9.74 12.11 -2.30
CA THR A 118 10.75 12.72 -3.19
C THR A 118 12.16 12.56 -2.66
N VAL A 119 12.33 12.30 -1.36
CA VAL A 119 13.66 12.08 -0.79
C VAL A 119 14.14 10.67 -1.15
N PHE A 120 15.29 10.58 -1.84
CA PHE A 120 15.87 9.35 -2.40
C PHE A 120 15.06 8.67 -3.53
N LEU A 121 14.01 9.34 -4.01
CA LEU A 121 13.15 8.89 -5.11
C LEU A 121 13.18 9.90 -6.28
N PRO A 122 12.61 9.57 -7.45
CA PRO A 122 12.48 10.52 -8.55
C PRO A 122 11.82 11.83 -8.08
N ALA A 123 12.33 12.95 -8.59
CA ALA A 123 11.79 14.28 -8.28
C ALA A 123 10.44 14.50 -8.98
N LEU A 124 9.37 14.07 -8.32
CA LEU A 124 7.98 14.30 -8.73
C LEU A 124 7.46 15.65 -8.18
N GLY A 125 6.17 15.94 -8.42
CA GLY A 125 5.51 17.10 -7.81
C GLY A 125 5.50 17.01 -6.28
N ASP A 126 5.28 18.17 -5.64
CA ASP A 126 5.24 18.28 -4.17
C ASP A 126 4.11 17.39 -3.59
N PRO A 127 4.46 16.31 -2.86
CA PRO A 127 3.46 15.36 -2.37
C PRO A 127 2.50 15.99 -1.35
N PHE A 128 2.95 16.98 -0.57
CA PHE A 128 2.12 17.62 0.47
C PHE A 128 0.99 18.42 -0.16
N ARG A 129 1.33 19.30 -1.12
CA ARG A 129 0.35 20.12 -1.84
C ARG A 129 -0.57 19.27 -2.71
N THR A 130 -0.06 18.19 -3.31
CA THR A 130 -0.88 17.27 -4.09
C THR A 130 -1.96 16.62 -3.22
N VAL A 131 -1.60 16.11 -2.03
CA VAL A 131 -2.59 15.50 -1.14
C VAL A 131 -3.57 16.54 -0.60
N ASP A 132 -3.12 17.76 -0.29
CA ASP A 132 -4.01 18.84 0.13
C ASP A 132 -5.11 19.14 -0.91
N ALA A 133 -4.74 19.22 -2.19
CA ALA A 133 -5.69 19.46 -3.28
C ALA A 133 -6.72 18.32 -3.39
N LEU A 134 -6.27 17.07 -3.34
CA LEU A 134 -7.16 15.90 -3.45
C LEU A 134 -8.11 15.77 -2.26
N ILE A 135 -7.65 16.09 -1.04
CA ILE A 135 -8.53 16.09 0.15
C ILE A 135 -9.67 17.10 -0.05
N ALA A 136 -9.37 18.29 -0.56
CA ALA A 136 -10.37 19.33 -0.79
C ALA A 136 -11.45 18.91 -1.80
N GLU A 137 -11.13 18.05 -2.77
CA GLU A 137 -12.09 17.53 -3.76
C GLU A 137 -13.15 16.60 -3.15
N VAL A 138 -12.85 15.94 -2.02
CA VAL A 138 -13.73 14.92 -1.40
C VAL A 138 -14.18 15.28 0.00
N GLU A 139 -13.83 16.47 0.48
CA GLU A 139 -14.17 16.93 1.82
C GLU A 139 -15.70 16.98 2.01
N GLY A 140 -16.18 16.41 3.11
CA GLY A 140 -17.63 16.31 3.38
C GLY A 140 -18.39 15.26 2.54
N GLU A 141 -17.78 14.72 1.48
CA GLU A 141 -18.41 13.75 0.59
C GLU A 141 -18.16 12.29 0.97
N VAL A 142 -17.18 12.03 1.84
CA VAL A 142 -16.74 10.68 2.22
C VAL A 142 -16.80 10.46 3.73
N ASP A 143 -16.89 9.19 4.12
CA ASP A 143 -16.84 8.76 5.52
C ASP A 143 -15.41 8.71 6.06
N ALA A 144 -14.44 8.40 5.18
CA ALA A 144 -13.04 8.36 5.53
C ALA A 144 -12.12 8.66 4.31
N ILE A 145 -10.95 9.18 4.60
CA ILE A 145 -9.83 9.37 3.67
C ILE A 145 -8.66 8.52 4.15
N PHE A 146 -8.14 7.68 3.26
CA PHE A 146 -6.97 6.83 3.46
C PHE A 146 -5.87 7.27 2.52
N VAL A 147 -4.66 7.47 3.04
CA VAL A 147 -3.49 7.90 2.25
C VAL A 147 -2.38 6.86 2.36
N ASP A 148 -1.99 6.29 1.22
CA ASP A 148 -0.76 5.51 1.07
C ASP A 148 0.39 6.45 0.63
N VAL A 149 1.43 6.52 1.46
CA VAL A 149 2.62 7.35 1.25
C VAL A 149 3.79 6.45 0.87
N HIS A 150 3.97 6.27 -0.43
CA HIS A 150 5.01 5.43 -1.00
C HIS A 150 6.36 6.18 -1.03
N ALA A 151 7.18 6.03 0.01
CA ALA A 151 8.35 6.88 0.21
C ALA A 151 9.51 6.18 0.91
N GLU A 152 10.74 6.61 0.65
CA GLU A 152 11.94 6.04 1.29
C GLU A 152 12.23 6.69 2.65
N ALA A 153 12.30 8.03 2.68
CA ALA A 153 12.75 8.72 3.88
C ALA A 153 11.69 8.70 5.00
N THR A 154 12.06 8.16 6.15
CA THR A 154 11.23 8.16 7.36
C THR A 154 10.81 9.58 7.77
N SER A 155 11.70 10.57 7.61
CA SER A 155 11.37 11.96 7.90
C SER A 155 10.25 12.52 7.02
N GLU A 156 10.21 12.16 5.74
CA GLU A 156 9.17 12.61 4.81
C GLU A 156 7.82 11.95 5.15
N LYS A 157 7.85 10.65 5.49
CA LYS A 157 6.68 9.89 5.95
C LYS A 157 6.09 10.43 7.25
N ILE A 158 6.94 10.71 8.25
CA ILE A 158 6.51 11.25 9.55
C ILE A 158 5.97 12.67 9.38
N ALA A 159 6.63 13.51 8.57
CA ALA A 159 6.15 14.84 8.26
C ALA A 159 4.77 14.81 7.58
N MET A 160 4.54 13.90 6.63
CA MET A 160 3.23 13.71 6.00
C MET A 160 2.16 13.28 7.03
N GLY A 161 2.50 12.36 7.94
CA GLY A 161 1.62 11.96 9.03
C GLY A 161 1.15 13.15 9.87
N TYR A 162 2.06 14.01 10.31
CA TYR A 162 1.72 15.21 11.06
C TYR A 162 0.99 16.28 10.24
N HIS A 163 1.34 16.43 8.96
CA HIS A 163 0.70 17.38 8.04
C HIS A 163 -0.79 17.08 7.83
N LEU A 164 -1.16 15.79 7.87
CA LEU A 164 -2.51 15.31 7.62
C LEU A 164 -3.28 14.93 8.89
N ASP A 165 -2.67 15.08 10.07
CA ASP A 165 -3.31 14.71 11.33
C ASP A 165 -4.61 15.52 11.56
N GLY A 166 -5.69 14.80 11.87
CA GLY A 166 -7.04 15.36 12.04
C GLY A 166 -7.76 15.71 10.73
N ARG A 167 -7.09 15.57 9.57
CA ARG A 167 -7.66 15.85 8.23
C ARG A 167 -8.03 14.58 7.48
N VAL A 168 -7.38 13.47 7.80
CA VAL A 168 -7.63 12.15 7.21
C VAL A 168 -7.70 11.09 8.30
N GLN A 169 -8.27 9.93 7.99
CA GLN A 169 -8.43 8.85 8.98
C GLN A 169 -7.20 7.95 9.05
N ALA A 170 -6.43 7.84 7.97
CA ALA A 170 -5.23 7.03 7.94
C ALA A 170 -4.17 7.60 7.00
N VAL A 171 -2.92 7.60 7.47
CA VAL A 171 -1.71 7.82 6.68
C VAL A 171 -0.79 6.63 6.94
N VAL A 172 -0.60 5.78 5.95
CA VAL A 172 0.31 4.63 6.07
C VAL A 172 1.44 4.78 5.07
N GLY A 173 2.66 4.41 5.46
CA GLY A 173 3.76 4.33 4.52
C GLY A 173 3.91 2.94 3.89
N THR A 174 4.43 2.93 2.67
CA THR A 174 4.89 1.74 1.92
C THR A 174 6.26 2.02 1.30
N HIS A 175 6.81 1.13 0.46
CA HIS A 175 8.10 1.21 -0.26
C HIS A 175 9.28 0.47 0.39
N THR A 176 9.54 0.67 1.69
CA THR A 176 10.82 0.21 2.27
C THR A 176 10.86 -1.30 2.52
N HIS A 177 9.71 -1.97 2.37
CA HIS A 177 9.52 -3.41 2.51
C HIS A 177 9.76 -3.98 3.93
N VAL A 178 10.02 -3.13 4.92
CA VAL A 178 10.23 -3.54 6.32
C VAL A 178 9.16 -2.91 7.19
N GLN A 179 8.33 -3.75 7.82
CA GLN A 179 7.28 -3.26 8.72
C GLN A 179 7.93 -2.55 9.92
N THR A 180 7.49 -1.32 10.16
CA THR A 180 7.88 -0.53 11.32
C THR A 180 6.99 -0.84 12.53
N ALA A 181 7.43 -0.48 13.74
CA ALA A 181 6.70 -0.73 14.99
C ALA A 181 6.27 0.57 15.68
N ASP A 182 6.02 1.61 14.89
CA ASP A 182 5.63 2.95 15.35
C ASP A 182 4.13 3.23 15.11
N GLU A 183 3.31 2.19 14.92
CA GLU A 183 1.89 2.33 14.70
C GLU A 183 1.22 3.05 15.86
N ARG A 184 0.48 4.12 15.54
CA ARG A 184 -0.21 4.92 16.55
C ARG A 184 -1.39 5.67 15.95
N VAL A 185 -2.29 6.11 16.83
CA VAL A 185 -3.24 7.17 16.49
C VAL A 185 -2.59 8.48 16.94
N LEU A 186 -2.50 9.45 16.03
CA LEU A 186 -2.00 10.80 16.29
C LEU A 186 -3.06 11.63 17.04
N ASP A 187 -2.67 12.77 17.58
CA ASP A 187 -3.52 13.54 18.52
C ASP A 187 -4.80 14.08 17.86
N GLY A 188 -4.75 14.39 16.56
CA GLY A 188 -5.90 14.78 15.74
C GLY A 188 -6.86 13.62 15.44
N GLY A 189 -6.45 12.37 15.67
CA GLY A 189 -7.25 11.17 15.43
C GLY A 189 -6.94 10.47 14.10
N THR A 190 -5.77 10.71 13.51
CA THR A 190 -5.30 10.01 12.31
C THR A 190 -4.50 8.77 12.68
N ALA A 191 -4.84 7.61 12.10
CA ALA A 191 -3.99 6.41 12.23
C ALA A 191 -2.72 6.57 11.39
N TYR A 192 -1.58 6.21 11.97
CA TYR A 192 -0.26 6.39 11.37
C TYR A 192 0.64 5.17 11.56
N ILE A 193 1.44 4.85 10.56
CA ILE A 193 2.60 3.95 10.62
C ILE A 193 3.63 4.37 9.55
N THR A 194 4.93 4.35 9.88
CA THR A 194 5.98 4.77 8.93
C THR A 194 6.09 3.84 7.73
N ASP A 195 5.96 2.53 7.93
CA ASP A 195 5.93 1.56 6.84
C ASP A 195 5.17 0.29 7.26
N VAL A 196 4.26 -0.14 6.39
CA VAL A 196 3.43 -1.34 6.58
C VAL A 196 4.26 -2.62 6.38
N GLY A 197 5.34 -2.57 5.60
CA GLY A 197 6.17 -3.71 5.21
C GLY A 197 5.65 -4.45 3.98
N MET A 198 6.43 -5.40 3.47
CA MET A 198 6.04 -6.14 2.26
C MET A 198 5.25 -7.43 2.54
N THR A 199 4.48 -7.87 1.57
CA THR A 199 3.90 -9.21 1.49
C THR A 199 4.58 -9.99 0.37
N GLY A 200 5.41 -10.97 0.72
CA GLY A 200 6.32 -11.62 -0.23
C GLY A 200 7.36 -12.52 0.44
N PRO A 201 8.51 -12.77 -0.22
CA PRO A 201 9.55 -13.64 0.32
C PRO A 201 10.11 -13.13 1.66
N LEU A 202 10.08 -13.97 2.69
CA LEU A 202 10.65 -13.68 4.01
C LEU A 202 12.18 -13.75 3.99
N ASP A 203 12.72 -14.74 3.28
CA ASP A 203 14.16 -15.00 3.21
C ASP A 203 14.84 -14.30 2.04
N GLY A 204 14.29 -13.19 1.55
CA GLY A 204 14.95 -12.36 0.55
C GLY A 204 15.77 -11.22 1.16
N VAL A 205 16.34 -10.37 0.30
CA VAL A 205 16.68 -8.99 0.66
C VAL A 205 15.62 -8.11 0.00
N LEU A 206 14.65 -7.65 0.81
CA LEU A 206 13.49 -6.87 0.36
C LEU A 206 12.71 -7.55 -0.80
N GLY A 207 12.59 -8.88 -0.73
CA GLY A 207 11.86 -9.71 -1.70
C GLY A 207 12.71 -10.21 -2.88
N MET A 208 13.97 -9.78 -2.99
CA MET A 208 14.90 -10.23 -4.05
C MET A 208 15.85 -11.32 -3.54
N ARG A 209 16.38 -12.14 -4.46
CA ARG A 209 17.37 -13.19 -4.15
C ARG A 209 18.62 -12.60 -3.50
N LYS A 210 19.02 -13.16 -2.35
CA LYS A 210 20.14 -12.66 -1.53
C LYS A 210 21.44 -12.55 -2.34
N ASP A 211 21.76 -13.56 -3.13
CA ASP A 211 23.02 -13.63 -3.87
C ASP A 211 23.15 -12.52 -4.92
N ASP A 212 22.05 -12.18 -5.60
CA ASP A 212 22.02 -11.11 -6.61
C ASP A 212 22.26 -9.75 -5.97
N VAL A 213 21.61 -9.50 -4.83
CA VAL A 213 21.76 -8.25 -4.07
C VAL A 213 23.15 -8.15 -3.45
N LEU A 214 23.65 -9.21 -2.84
CA LEU A 214 25.00 -9.25 -2.27
C LEU A 214 26.07 -9.06 -3.34
N ARG A 215 25.90 -9.67 -4.53
CA ARG A 215 26.81 -9.46 -5.66
C ARG A 215 26.81 -8.00 -6.08
N LYS A 216 25.64 -7.38 -6.23
CA LYS A 216 25.54 -5.95 -6.57
C LYS A 216 26.28 -5.08 -5.56
N PHE A 217 26.06 -5.28 -4.25
CA PHE A 217 26.74 -4.49 -3.22
C PHE A 217 28.27 -4.71 -3.18
N LYS A 218 28.73 -5.97 -3.32
CA LYS A 218 30.16 -6.30 -3.26
C LYS A 218 30.95 -5.88 -4.50
N THR A 219 30.33 -5.99 -5.68
CA THR A 219 31.03 -5.79 -6.96
C THR A 219 30.70 -4.47 -7.63
N GLN A 220 29.62 -3.81 -7.22
CA GLN A 220 29.03 -2.62 -7.87
C GLN A 220 28.55 -2.86 -9.32
N LEU A 221 28.77 -4.06 -9.89
CA LEU A 221 28.39 -4.41 -11.25
C LEU A 221 26.87 -4.59 -11.40
N PRO A 222 26.30 -4.34 -12.59
CA PRO A 222 24.90 -4.67 -12.87
C PRO A 222 24.62 -6.15 -12.57
N THR A 223 23.52 -6.39 -11.87
CA THR A 223 23.01 -7.73 -11.59
C THR A 223 21.51 -7.74 -11.85
N ARG A 224 20.99 -8.83 -12.40
CA ARG A 224 19.55 -9.00 -12.57
C ARG A 224 18.95 -9.31 -11.21
N PHE A 225 17.97 -8.53 -10.77
CA PHE A 225 17.22 -8.86 -9.57
C PHE A 225 16.12 -9.85 -9.93
N GLU A 226 16.14 -10.99 -9.24
CA GLU A 226 15.14 -12.03 -9.33
C GLU A 226 14.40 -12.13 -7.99
N VAL A 227 13.09 -12.36 -8.04
CA VAL A 227 12.27 -12.54 -6.82
C VAL A 227 12.77 -13.77 -6.07
N ALA A 228 12.94 -13.65 -4.76
CA ALA A 228 13.34 -14.76 -3.90
C ALA A 228 12.24 -15.83 -3.79
N GLU A 229 12.65 -17.07 -3.59
CA GLU A 229 11.77 -18.19 -3.26
C GLU A 229 11.93 -18.57 -1.78
N GLY A 230 11.09 -19.49 -1.29
CA GLY A 230 11.17 -20.02 0.06
C GLY A 230 10.03 -19.52 0.95
N ARG A 231 10.32 -19.29 2.23
CA ARG A 231 9.31 -18.87 3.22
C ARG A 231 8.71 -17.53 2.82
N GLU A 232 7.43 -17.38 3.13
CA GLU A 232 6.64 -16.20 2.78
C GLU A 232 6.21 -15.45 4.03
N GLN A 233 6.04 -14.14 3.90
CA GLN A 233 5.48 -13.26 4.91
C GLN A 233 4.39 -12.39 4.33
N LEU A 234 3.44 -12.01 5.18
CA LEU A 234 2.38 -11.06 4.89
C LEU A 234 2.42 -9.99 5.98
N ASN A 235 2.54 -8.75 5.54
CA ASN A 235 2.49 -7.58 6.40
C ASN A 235 1.30 -6.70 6.04
N GLY A 236 0.61 -6.22 7.05
CA GLY A 236 -0.55 -5.35 6.90
C GLY A 236 -0.87 -4.58 8.17
N VAL A 237 -1.90 -3.74 8.10
CA VAL A 237 -2.45 -3.02 9.25
C VAL A 237 -3.97 -3.09 9.25
N LEU A 238 -4.55 -3.23 10.45
CA LEU A 238 -5.97 -3.09 10.68
C LEU A 238 -6.23 -1.77 11.39
N ILE A 239 -7.02 -0.90 10.76
CA ILE A 239 -7.35 0.43 11.26
C ILE A 239 -8.82 0.47 11.63
N HIS A 240 -9.10 0.94 12.84
CA HIS A 240 -10.44 1.13 13.36
C HIS A 240 -10.79 2.61 13.31
N ILE A 241 -11.91 2.93 12.68
CA ILE A 241 -12.46 4.28 12.59
C ILE A 241 -13.81 4.28 13.29
N ASP A 242 -14.00 5.22 14.20
CA ASP A 242 -15.29 5.46 14.84
C ASP A 242 -16.22 6.22 13.89
N ASP A 243 -17.41 5.67 13.65
CA ASP A 243 -18.33 6.21 12.66
C ASP A 243 -18.97 7.55 13.07
N ALA A 244 -19.05 7.84 14.37
CA ALA A 244 -19.68 9.05 14.88
C ALA A 244 -18.71 10.24 14.88
N THR A 245 -17.48 10.01 15.33
CA THR A 245 -16.43 11.03 15.43
C THR A 245 -15.61 11.16 14.16
N LYS A 246 -15.68 10.18 13.24
CA LYS A 246 -14.81 10.03 12.07
C LYS A 246 -13.31 10.03 12.41
N LYS A 247 -12.94 9.63 13.63
CA LYS A 247 -11.54 9.51 14.06
C LYS A 247 -11.10 8.06 14.05
N ALA A 248 -9.83 7.82 13.73
CA ALA A 248 -9.20 6.55 14.03
C ALA A 248 -9.15 6.36 15.54
N THR A 249 -9.47 5.15 16.00
CA THR A 249 -9.45 4.77 17.42
C THR A 249 -8.40 3.73 17.72
N LYS A 250 -7.92 3.02 16.71
CA LYS A 250 -6.89 1.98 16.84
C LYS A 250 -6.22 1.72 15.50
N ILE A 251 -4.94 1.38 15.55
CA ILE A 251 -4.20 0.75 14.45
C ILE A 251 -3.47 -0.47 15.03
N GLU A 252 -3.52 -1.59 14.31
CA GLU A 252 -2.88 -2.84 14.72
C GLU A 252 -2.06 -3.38 13.55
N ARG A 253 -0.78 -3.68 13.79
CA ARG A 253 0.04 -4.41 12.82
C ARG A 253 -0.39 -5.86 12.70
N ILE A 254 -0.34 -6.35 11.47
CA ILE A 254 -0.49 -7.75 11.11
C ILE A 254 0.84 -8.17 10.51
N HIS A 255 1.45 -9.19 11.09
CA HIS A 255 2.59 -9.88 10.54
C HIS A 255 2.32 -11.38 10.62
N LEU A 256 2.30 -12.04 9.47
CA LEU A 256 2.10 -13.46 9.33
C LEU A 256 3.23 -14.04 8.50
N THR A 257 3.53 -15.31 8.76
CA THR A 257 4.40 -16.14 7.94
C THR A 257 3.59 -17.32 7.41
N ASP A 258 4.11 -18.01 6.41
CA ASP A 258 3.57 -19.29 5.92
C ASP A 258 3.36 -20.34 7.05
N GLN A 259 4.08 -20.22 8.17
CA GLN A 259 3.96 -21.07 9.36
C GLN A 259 3.01 -20.52 10.43
N SER A 260 2.46 -19.32 10.27
CA SER A 260 1.60 -18.72 11.28
C SER A 260 0.32 -19.51 11.48
N ILE A 261 0.13 -20.00 12.71
CA ILE A 261 -1.12 -20.64 13.12
C ILE A 261 -2.17 -19.55 13.30
N PHE A 262 -3.18 -19.58 12.43
CA PHE A 262 -4.31 -18.67 12.49
C PHE A 262 -5.48 -19.44 13.10
N PHE A 263 -5.76 -19.20 14.37
CA PHE A 263 -6.96 -19.72 15.01
C PHE A 263 -8.15 -18.85 14.60
N ASP A 264 -9.22 -19.49 14.17
CA ASP A 264 -10.53 -18.88 13.93
C ASP A 264 -11.20 -18.46 15.25
#